data_AF-A0A232EF83-F1
#
_entry.id   AF-A0A232EF83-F1
#
_cell.length_a   1.000
_cell.length_b   1.000
_cell.length_c   1.000
_cell.angle_alpha   90.00
_cell.angle_beta   90.00
_cell.angle_gamma   90.00
#
_symmetry.space_group_name_H-M   'P 1'
#
loop_
_entity.id
_entity.type
_entity.pdbx_description
1 polymer ?
#
loop_
_entity_poly.entity_id
_entity_poly.type
_entity_poly.pdbx_seq_one_letter_code
_entity_poly.pdbx_strand_id
1 'polypeptide(L)'
;MEVVELAEETPVNTQFTVADLDIEILPIIYEIIRSVEKDPHDTSQKVKESADTSQKILELQKKLDSARAQIKRLPGIEYSKEEQLQKLETLRKQLRLKKELLLKYRNIQFNMVFRFILQYFANTSSEKLISKMADSKPLRQAARMVVYVLNRTSSLSGSHTLPSNTKEFGSQVVGAAKKLSEDLLRKQKLAQEEAKRQQRK
;
A
#
# COMPACT_ATOMS: atom_id res chain seq x y z
N MET A 1 3.76 -23.78 9.09
CA MET A 1 3.09 -22.82 8.18
C MET A 1 4.22 -22.13 7.45
N GLU A 2 4.44 -22.54 6.20
CA GLU A 2 5.42 -21.88 5.32
C GLU A 2 5.06 -20.41 5.18
N VAL A 3 6.05 -19.57 5.43
CA VAL A 3 5.98 -18.15 5.13
C VAL A 3 6.08 -18.05 3.61
N VAL A 4 4.92 -17.99 2.95
CA VAL A 4 4.86 -17.64 1.53
C VAL A 4 5.30 -16.18 1.44
N GLU A 5 6.58 -15.97 1.16
CA GLU A 5 7.10 -14.69 0.68
C GLU A 5 6.31 -14.32 -0.58
N LEU A 6 5.36 -13.40 -0.44
CA LEU A 6 4.77 -12.70 -1.57
C LEU A 6 5.86 -11.80 -2.14
N ALA A 7 6.64 -12.33 -3.07
CA ALA A 7 7.48 -11.53 -3.93
C ALA A 7 6.64 -10.39 -4.51
N GLU A 8 7.04 -9.15 -4.25
CA GLU A 8 6.59 -7.97 -4.97
C GLU A 8 7.09 -8.08 -6.42
N GLU A 9 6.51 -8.96 -7.22
CA GLU A 9 6.56 -8.83 -8.66
C GLU A 9 5.64 -7.66 -9.02
N THR A 10 6.17 -6.45 -8.94
CA THR A 10 5.62 -5.35 -9.75
C THR A 10 5.67 -5.86 -11.20
N PRO A 11 4.54 -6.05 -11.89
CA PRO A 11 4.60 -6.46 -13.27
C PRO A 11 5.32 -5.33 -14.00
N VAL A 12 6.53 -5.61 -14.48
CA VAL A 12 7.22 -4.75 -15.44
C VAL A 12 6.24 -4.62 -16.58
N ASN A 13 5.59 -3.46 -16.68
CA ASN A 13 4.53 -3.26 -17.65
C ASN A 13 5.19 -3.16 -19.02
N THR A 14 5.44 -4.32 -19.64
CA THR A 14 5.95 -4.48 -21.02
C THR A 14 4.89 -4.10 -22.05
N GLN A 15 3.98 -3.19 -21.72
CA GLN A 15 2.99 -2.71 -22.66
C GLN A 15 3.66 -1.74 -23.62
N PHE A 16 3.46 -1.99 -24.90
CA PHE A 16 3.79 -1.06 -25.98
C PHE A 16 3.15 0.30 -25.70
N THR A 17 3.97 1.33 -25.56
CA THR A 17 3.55 2.69 -25.18
C THR A 17 3.68 3.67 -26.34
N VAL A 18 3.15 4.87 -26.15
CA VAL A 18 3.27 5.97 -27.12
C VAL A 18 4.74 6.35 -27.38
N ALA A 19 5.63 6.15 -26.39
CA ALA A 19 7.06 6.45 -26.53
C ALA A 19 7.78 5.48 -27.49
N ASP A 20 7.22 4.29 -27.71
CA ASP A 20 7.79 3.25 -28.57
C ASP A 20 7.36 3.41 -30.04
N LEU A 21 6.60 4.45 -30.36
CA LEU A 21 6.11 4.73 -31.71
C LEU A 21 7.19 5.40 -32.56
N ASP A 22 7.53 4.77 -33.68
CA ASP A 22 8.41 5.35 -34.70
C ASP A 22 7.59 6.13 -35.74
N ILE A 23 7.35 7.42 -35.48
CA ILE A 23 6.52 8.32 -36.32
C ILE A 23 7.31 9.54 -36.79
N GLU A 24 8.63 9.40 -36.99
CA GLU A 24 9.43 10.50 -37.52
C GLU A 24 9.26 10.64 -39.05
N ILE A 25 8.27 11.44 -39.44
CA ILE A 25 7.92 11.72 -40.85
C ILE A 25 8.36 13.10 -41.34
N LEU A 26 8.62 14.04 -40.42
CA LEU A 26 8.97 15.43 -40.72
C LEU A 26 10.20 15.58 -41.62
N PRO A 27 11.31 14.84 -41.41
CA PRO A 27 12.48 14.93 -42.29
C PRO A 27 12.15 14.58 -43.74
N ILE A 28 11.36 13.53 -43.98
CA ILE A 28 10.99 13.09 -45.33
C ILE A 28 10.05 14.11 -45.99
N ILE A 29 9.08 14.64 -45.25
CA ILE A 29 8.19 15.70 -45.76
C ILE A 29 9.00 16.93 -46.16
N TYR A 30 9.93 17.36 -45.32
CA TYR A 30 10.81 18.49 -45.61
C TYR A 30 11.63 18.26 -46.88
N GLU A 31 12.19 17.07 -47.04
CA GLU A 31 12.97 16.72 -48.22
C GLU A 31 12.14 16.68 -49.51
N ILE A 32 10.88 16.23 -49.45
CA ILE A 32 9.95 16.25 -50.59
C ILE A 32 9.61 17.69 -50.96
N ILE A 33 9.24 18.53 -50.00
CA ILE A 33 8.91 19.94 -50.25
C ILE A 33 10.12 20.63 -50.89
N ARG A 34 11.31 20.45 -50.31
CA ARG A 34 12.55 21.03 -50.83
C ARG A 34 12.89 20.53 -52.24
N SER A 35 12.62 19.27 -52.58
CA SER A 35 12.90 18.74 -53.92
C SER A 35 11.89 19.20 -54.97
N VAL A 36 10.64 19.44 -54.58
CA VAL A 36 9.59 19.98 -55.46
C VAL A 36 9.77 21.48 -55.71
N GLU A 37 10.24 22.24 -54.71
CA GLU A 37 10.51 23.68 -54.82
C GLU A 37 11.81 24.00 -55.58
N LYS A 38 12.66 23.00 -55.81
CA LYS A 38 13.93 23.18 -56.49
C LYS A 38 13.69 23.32 -58.00
N ASP A 39 14.15 24.44 -58.57
CA ASP A 39 14.00 24.71 -60.00
C ASP A 39 15.11 23.97 -60.79
N PRO A 40 14.79 22.97 -61.63
CA PRO A 40 15.81 22.19 -62.32
C PRO A 40 16.40 22.98 -63.49
N HIS A 41 17.72 23.22 -63.47
CA HIS A 41 18.42 23.96 -64.53
C HIS A 41 18.69 23.14 -65.81
N ASP A 42 18.55 21.81 -65.77
CA ASP A 42 18.75 20.89 -66.90
C ASP A 42 17.73 19.73 -66.92
N THR A 43 17.37 19.25 -68.11
CA THR A 43 16.37 18.19 -68.33
C THR A 43 16.82 16.86 -67.74
N SER A 44 18.11 16.54 -67.78
CA SER A 44 18.66 15.33 -67.16
C SER A 44 18.54 15.37 -65.63
N GLN A 45 18.78 16.55 -65.03
CA GLN A 45 18.61 16.78 -63.60
C GLN A 45 17.14 16.66 -63.18
N LYS A 46 16.21 17.22 -63.96
CA LYS A 46 14.77 17.12 -63.72
C LYS A 46 14.28 15.68 -63.63
N VAL A 47 14.72 14.79 -64.53
CA VAL A 47 14.32 13.37 -64.53
C VAL A 47 14.84 12.66 -63.28
N LYS A 48 16.09 12.92 -62.88
CA LYS A 48 16.69 12.33 -61.69
C LYS A 48 16.01 12.83 -60.40
N GLU A 49 15.82 14.13 -60.26
CA GLU A 49 15.16 14.73 -59.09
C GLU A 49 13.69 14.30 -58.97
N SER A 50 13.00 14.14 -60.10
CA SER A 50 11.63 13.59 -60.13
C SER A 50 11.59 12.13 -59.65
N ALA A 51 12.56 11.31 -60.05
CA ALA A 51 12.67 9.92 -59.61
C ALA A 51 12.98 9.83 -58.10
N ASP A 52 13.94 10.62 -57.61
CA ASP A 52 14.30 10.69 -56.20
C ASP A 52 13.12 11.17 -55.34
N THR A 53 12.39 12.19 -55.81
CA THR A 53 11.18 12.70 -55.12
C THR A 53 10.10 11.62 -55.03
N SER A 54 9.89 10.87 -56.11
CA SER A 54 8.93 9.76 -56.14
C SER A 54 9.32 8.63 -55.17
N GLN A 55 10.61 8.34 -55.02
CA GLN A 55 11.10 7.39 -54.01
C GLN A 55 10.82 7.86 -52.59
N LYS A 56 11.05 9.14 -52.28
CA LYS A 56 10.75 9.72 -50.96
C LYS A 56 9.26 9.71 -50.63
N ILE A 57 8.40 9.93 -51.63
CA ILE A 57 6.94 9.80 -51.47
C ILE A 57 6.56 8.36 -51.10
N LEU A 58 7.16 7.36 -51.76
CA LEU A 58 6.94 5.96 -51.41
C LEU A 58 7.46 5.60 -50.02
N GLU A 59 8.59 6.18 -49.60
CA GLU A 59 9.11 6.02 -48.23
C GLU A 59 8.15 6.61 -47.20
N LEU A 60 7.64 7.83 -47.44
CA LEU A 60 6.64 8.48 -46.59
C LEU A 60 5.39 7.61 -46.45
N GLN A 61 4.89 7.06 -47.57
CA GLN A 61 3.73 6.17 -47.56
C GLN A 61 4.00 4.93 -46.68
N LYS A 62 5.14 4.27 -46.84
CA LYS A 62 5.54 3.12 -46.01
C LYS A 62 5.62 3.49 -44.53
N LYS A 63 6.20 4.65 -44.19
CA LYS A 63 6.26 5.11 -42.79
C LYS A 63 4.87 5.39 -42.21
N LEU A 64 3.97 5.99 -42.98
CA LEU A 64 2.58 6.22 -42.54
C LEU A 64 1.83 4.91 -42.31
N ASP A 65 2.01 3.92 -43.19
CA ASP A 65 1.39 2.60 -43.04
C ASP A 65 1.95 1.86 -41.81
N SER A 66 3.27 1.94 -41.60
CA SER A 66 3.93 1.42 -40.39
C SER A 66 3.40 2.09 -39.13
N ALA A 67 3.35 3.43 -39.10
CA ALA A 67 2.84 4.18 -37.96
C ALA A 67 1.38 3.82 -37.66
N ARG A 68 0.54 3.68 -38.68
CA ARG A 68 -0.86 3.22 -38.52
C ARG A 68 -0.92 1.80 -37.95
N ALA A 69 -0.05 0.89 -38.38
CA ALA A 69 0.03 -0.45 -37.84
C ALA A 69 0.50 -0.48 -36.38
N GLN A 70 1.44 0.38 -36.01
CA GLN A 70 1.91 0.54 -34.63
C GLN A 70 0.84 1.15 -33.72
N ILE A 71 0.14 2.20 -34.18
CA ILE A 71 -0.97 2.82 -33.44
C ILE A 71 -2.05 1.78 -33.13
N LYS A 72 -2.34 0.86 -34.06
CA LYS A 72 -3.29 -0.24 -33.85
C LYS A 72 -2.89 -1.23 -32.75
N ARG A 73 -1.62 -1.27 -32.35
CA ARG A 73 -1.12 -2.13 -31.26
C ARG A 73 -1.19 -1.44 -29.91
N LEU A 74 -1.47 -0.13 -29.87
CA LEU A 74 -1.54 0.60 -28.60
C LEU A 74 -2.71 0.08 -27.76
N PRO A 75 -2.49 -0.21 -26.48
CA PRO A 75 -3.56 -0.69 -25.61
C PRO A 75 -4.60 0.41 -25.40
N GLY A 76 -5.87 0.02 -25.44
CA GLY A 76 -6.98 0.88 -25.08
C GLY A 76 -7.54 1.76 -26.21
N ILE A 77 -6.96 1.72 -27.41
CA ILE A 77 -7.50 2.40 -28.60
C ILE A 77 -8.88 1.86 -29.03
N GLU A 78 -9.22 0.64 -28.61
CA GLU A 78 -10.49 -0.03 -28.91
C GLU A 78 -11.65 0.56 -28.12
N TYR A 79 -11.36 1.27 -27.04
CA TYR A 79 -12.36 1.82 -26.14
C TYR A 79 -12.67 3.26 -26.48
N SER A 80 -13.95 3.61 -26.40
CA SER A 80 -14.32 5.02 -26.37
C SER A 80 -13.80 5.69 -25.09
N LYS A 81 -13.65 7.01 -25.11
CA LYS A 81 -13.25 7.78 -23.92
C LYS A 81 -14.14 7.49 -22.71
N GLU A 82 -15.45 7.34 -22.94
CA GLU A 82 -16.44 7.07 -21.90
C GLU A 82 -16.25 5.68 -21.30
N GLU A 83 -16.02 4.66 -22.14
CA GLU A 83 -15.74 3.29 -21.70
C GLU A 83 -14.44 3.20 -20.89
N GLN A 84 -13.40 3.92 -21.32
CA GLN A 84 -12.14 4.00 -20.57
C GLN A 84 -12.36 4.58 -19.16
N LEU A 85 -13.15 5.66 -19.04
CA LEU A 85 -13.47 6.27 -17.77
C LEU A 85 -14.31 5.36 -16.88
N GLN A 86 -15.32 4.68 -17.43
CA GLN A 86 -16.13 3.71 -16.68
C GLN A 86 -15.30 2.53 -16.15
N LYS A 87 -14.36 2.02 -16.96
CA LYS A 87 -13.43 0.95 -16.55
C LYS A 87 -12.51 1.43 -15.42
N LEU A 88 -12.02 2.66 -15.51
CA LEU A 88 -11.22 3.30 -14.47
C LEU A 88 -12.01 3.41 -13.15
N GLU A 89 -13.25 3.90 -13.20
CA GLU A 89 -14.10 3.99 -12.01
C GLU A 89 -14.38 2.62 -11.39
N THR A 90 -14.61 1.61 -12.22
CA THR A 90 -14.81 0.22 -11.78
C THR A 90 -13.57 -0.31 -11.07
N LEU A 91 -12.37 -0.09 -11.63
CA LEU A 91 -11.10 -0.46 -11.00
C LEU A 91 -10.89 0.26 -9.66
N ARG A 92 -11.20 1.56 -9.58
CA ARG A 92 -11.15 2.31 -8.32
C ARG A 92 -12.08 1.73 -7.25
N LYS A 93 -13.31 1.37 -7.64
CA LYS A 93 -14.29 0.72 -6.74
C LYS A 93 -13.77 -0.64 -6.27
N GLN A 94 -13.28 -1.48 -7.18
CA GLN A 94 -12.70 -2.79 -6.83
C GLN A 94 -11.52 -2.66 -5.87
N LEU A 95 -10.62 -1.71 -6.10
CA LEU A 95 -9.47 -1.47 -5.23
C LEU A 95 -9.92 -1.04 -3.83
N ARG A 96 -10.90 -0.14 -3.72
CA ARG A 96 -11.48 0.27 -2.44
C ARG A 96 -12.05 -0.93 -1.68
N LEU A 97 -12.88 -1.75 -2.34
CA LEU A 97 -13.48 -2.94 -1.74
C LEU A 97 -12.43 -3.96 -1.29
N LYS A 98 -11.40 -4.22 -2.12
CA LYS A 98 -10.28 -5.10 -1.76
C LYS A 98 -9.53 -4.58 -0.53
N LYS A 99 -9.27 -3.27 -0.44
CA LYS A 99 -8.65 -2.64 0.74
C LYS A 99 -9.51 -2.80 1.99
N GLU A 100 -10.81 -2.54 1.89
CA GLU A 100 -11.74 -2.73 3.02
C GLU A 100 -11.78 -4.17 3.50
N LEU A 101 -11.75 -5.13 2.57
CA LEU A 101 -11.72 -6.55 2.88
C LEU A 101 -10.45 -6.92 3.65
N LEU A 102 -9.27 -6.48 3.16
CA LEU A 102 -8.00 -6.71 3.85
C LEU A 102 -7.99 -6.09 5.25
N LEU A 103 -8.53 -4.88 5.41
CA LEU A 103 -8.68 -4.24 6.72
C LEU A 103 -9.59 -5.03 7.65
N LYS A 104 -10.71 -5.56 7.16
CA LYS A 104 -11.62 -6.42 7.93
C LYS A 104 -10.91 -7.68 8.40
N TYR A 105 -10.21 -8.38 7.51
CA TYR A 105 -9.48 -9.60 7.88
C TYR A 105 -8.36 -9.32 8.89
N ARG A 106 -7.58 -8.25 8.68
CA ARG A 106 -6.56 -7.82 9.65
C ARG A 106 -7.15 -7.52 11.03
N ASN A 107 -8.27 -6.79 11.06
CA ASN A 107 -8.94 -6.44 12.32
C ASN A 107 -9.57 -7.66 13.00
N ILE A 108 -10.15 -8.60 12.26
CA ILE A 108 -10.72 -9.83 12.84
C ILE A 108 -9.61 -10.70 13.42
N GLN A 109 -8.52 -10.91 12.68
CA GLN A 109 -7.38 -11.68 13.18
C GLN A 109 -6.79 -11.04 14.44
N PHE A 110 -6.53 -9.73 14.43
CA PHE A 110 -6.02 -9.02 15.59
C PHE A 110 -6.99 -9.13 16.79
N ASN A 111 -8.29 -8.91 16.58
CA ASN A 111 -9.28 -9.02 17.65
C ASN A 111 -9.40 -10.46 18.20
N MET A 112 -9.36 -11.48 17.34
CA MET A 112 -9.48 -12.87 17.77
C MET A 112 -8.25 -13.32 18.55
N VAL A 113 -7.04 -13.01 18.06
CA VAL A 113 -5.78 -13.33 18.75
C VAL A 113 -5.68 -12.55 20.06
N PHE A 114 -6.00 -11.26 20.05
CA PHE A 114 -6.00 -10.44 21.26
C PHE A 114 -7.00 -10.95 22.29
N ARG A 115 -8.24 -11.27 21.88
CA ARG A 115 -9.24 -11.89 22.76
C ARG A 115 -8.75 -13.23 23.30
N PHE A 116 -8.13 -14.06 22.48
CA PHE A 116 -7.63 -15.37 22.92
C PHE A 116 -6.53 -15.21 23.97
N ILE A 117 -5.59 -14.29 23.77
CA ILE A 117 -4.53 -13.97 24.73
C ILE A 117 -5.13 -13.46 26.04
N LEU A 118 -6.10 -12.53 25.97
CA LEU A 118 -6.75 -12.00 27.17
C LEU A 118 -7.60 -13.04 27.89
N GLN A 119 -8.35 -13.85 27.15
CA GLN A 119 -9.14 -14.95 27.71
C GLN A 119 -8.25 -16.01 28.34
N TYR A 120 -7.11 -16.31 27.71
CA TYR A 120 -6.09 -17.16 28.27
C TYR A 120 -5.59 -16.58 29.59
N PHE A 121 -5.19 -15.31 29.66
CA PHE A 121 -4.74 -14.70 30.92
C PHE A 121 -5.85 -14.60 31.99
N ALA A 122 -7.09 -14.30 31.61
CA ALA A 122 -8.22 -14.20 32.55
C ALA A 122 -8.58 -15.57 33.14
N ASN A 123 -8.65 -16.62 32.31
CA ASN A 123 -8.90 -17.99 32.76
C ASN A 123 -7.70 -18.58 33.52
N THR A 124 -6.48 -18.13 33.21
CA THR A 124 -5.23 -18.61 33.82
C THR A 124 -4.87 -17.79 35.07
N SER A 125 -5.85 -17.56 35.95
CA SER A 125 -5.64 -16.99 37.28
C SER A 125 -4.89 -17.94 38.25
N SER A 126 -4.32 -19.05 37.76
CA SER A 126 -3.46 -19.93 38.55
C SER A 126 -2.00 -19.47 38.44
N GLU A 127 -1.44 -18.99 39.56
CA GLU A 127 -0.04 -18.49 39.66
C GLU A 127 1.01 -19.48 39.11
N LYS A 128 0.67 -20.77 39.13
CA LYS A 128 1.54 -21.88 38.74
C LYS A 128 1.93 -21.86 37.25
N LEU A 129 1.11 -21.33 36.34
CA LEU A 129 1.46 -21.23 34.91
C LEU A 129 2.17 -19.92 34.52
N ILE A 130 1.92 -18.80 35.22
CA ILE A 130 2.68 -17.54 35.02
C ILE A 130 4.16 -17.75 35.35
N SER A 131 4.46 -18.63 36.32
CA SER A 131 5.82 -19.06 36.63
C SER A 131 6.47 -19.90 35.52
N LYS A 132 5.66 -20.60 34.70
CA LYS A 132 6.09 -21.48 33.61
C LYS A 132 6.20 -20.78 32.25
N MET A 133 5.44 -19.71 31.99
CA MET A 133 5.62 -18.85 30.81
C MET A 133 6.84 -17.91 30.94
N ALA A 134 7.64 -18.05 31.99
CA ALA A 134 8.56 -17.04 32.48
C ALA A 134 10.03 -17.48 32.50
N ASP A 135 10.54 -17.87 31.34
CA ASP A 135 11.98 -17.99 31.13
C ASP A 135 12.69 -16.61 31.16
N SER A 136 11.95 -15.50 31.05
CA SER A 136 12.48 -14.14 31.23
C SER A 136 11.70 -13.29 32.26
N LYS A 137 12.44 -12.56 33.12
CA LYS A 137 11.90 -11.62 34.12
C LYS A 137 10.97 -10.52 33.54
N PRO A 138 11.26 -9.88 32.39
CA PRO A 138 10.38 -8.83 31.86
C PRO A 138 9.02 -9.37 31.43
N LEU A 139 8.97 -10.59 30.87
CA LEU A 139 7.72 -11.21 30.44
C LEU A 139 6.80 -11.54 31.63
N ARG A 140 7.38 -11.96 32.76
CA ARG A 140 6.63 -12.20 34.02
C ARG A 140 6.00 -10.93 34.56
N GLN A 141 6.73 -9.82 34.54
CA GLN A 141 6.21 -8.53 35.01
C GLN A 141 5.09 -8.02 34.10
N ALA A 142 5.25 -8.14 32.78
CA ALA A 142 4.21 -7.78 31.82
C ALA A 142 2.93 -8.62 32.03
N ALA A 143 3.06 -9.94 32.18
CA ALA A 143 1.91 -10.82 32.43
C ALA A 143 1.18 -10.47 33.75
N ARG A 144 1.93 -10.19 34.83
CA ARG A 144 1.36 -9.74 36.11
C ARG A 144 0.60 -8.42 35.98
N MET A 145 1.15 -7.46 35.23
CA MET A 145 0.49 -6.18 34.96
C MET A 145 -0.79 -6.37 34.17
N VAL A 146 -0.78 -7.24 33.15
CA VAL A 146 -1.98 -7.56 32.36
C VAL A 146 -3.06 -8.19 33.23
N VAL A 147 -2.74 -9.17 34.07
CA VAL A 147 -3.68 -9.80 35.01
C VAL A 147 -4.23 -8.79 36.02
N TYR A 148 -3.38 -7.92 36.56
CA TYR A 148 -3.79 -6.89 37.49
C TYR A 148 -4.78 -5.90 36.85
N VAL A 149 -4.48 -5.43 35.64
CA VAL A 149 -5.39 -4.55 34.87
C VAL A 149 -6.71 -5.27 34.58
N LEU A 150 -6.66 -6.54 34.15
CA LEU A 150 -7.84 -7.36 33.87
C LEU A 150 -8.74 -7.52 35.10
N ASN A 151 -8.17 -7.93 36.24
CA ASN A 151 -8.92 -8.09 37.50
C ASN A 151 -9.48 -6.76 38.01
N ARG A 152 -8.81 -5.64 37.74
CA ARG A 152 -9.34 -4.31 38.07
C ARG A 152 -10.51 -3.94 37.17
N THR A 153 -10.44 -4.23 35.86
CA THR A 153 -11.55 -3.97 34.93
C THR A 153 -12.77 -4.83 35.18
N SER A 154 -12.59 -6.11 35.55
CA SER A 154 -13.73 -6.99 35.91
C SER A 154 -14.41 -6.55 37.21
N SER A 155 -13.66 -6.05 38.20
CA SER A 155 -14.25 -5.47 39.42
C SER A 155 -15.09 -4.21 39.16
N LEU A 156 -14.79 -3.46 38.09
CA LEU A 156 -15.54 -2.27 37.67
C LEU A 156 -16.78 -2.62 36.83
N SER A 157 -16.73 -3.73 36.08
CA SER A 157 -17.80 -4.13 35.18
C SER A 157 -18.82 -5.10 35.81
N GLY A 158 -18.60 -5.55 37.06
CA GLY A 158 -19.53 -6.42 37.80
C GLY A 158 -19.67 -7.85 37.25
N SER A 159 -18.92 -8.22 36.21
CA SER A 159 -18.93 -9.54 35.60
C SER A 159 -17.49 -10.09 35.46
N HIS A 160 -17.30 -11.36 35.81
CA HIS A 160 -16.02 -12.07 35.66
C HIS A 160 -15.73 -12.50 34.21
N THR A 161 -16.60 -12.14 33.26
CA THR A 161 -16.50 -12.50 31.84
C THR A 161 -16.07 -11.29 31.02
N LEU A 162 -15.09 -11.47 30.14
CA LEU A 162 -14.67 -10.44 29.18
C LEU A 162 -15.89 -9.97 28.35
N PRO A 163 -16.13 -8.65 28.25
CA PRO A 163 -17.28 -8.13 27.51
C PRO A 163 -17.18 -8.48 26.01
N SER A 164 -18.32 -8.82 25.42
CA SER A 164 -18.41 -9.25 24.01
C SER A 164 -18.10 -8.14 22.99
N ASN A 165 -18.14 -6.86 23.42
CA ASN A 165 -17.81 -5.69 22.62
C ASN A 165 -16.35 -5.25 22.84
N THR A 166 -15.50 -5.43 21.82
CA THR A 166 -14.05 -5.12 21.89
C THR A 166 -13.75 -3.63 22.01
N LYS A 167 -14.63 -2.75 21.51
CA LYS A 167 -14.40 -1.29 21.55
C LYS A 167 -14.59 -0.75 22.97
N GLU A 168 -15.66 -1.19 23.64
CA GLU A 168 -15.95 -0.82 25.03
C GLU A 168 -14.93 -1.43 25.99
N PHE A 169 -14.50 -2.68 25.73
CA PHE A 169 -13.42 -3.27 26.50
C PHE A 169 -12.11 -2.48 26.37
N GLY A 170 -11.75 -2.10 25.14
CA GLY A 170 -10.55 -1.32 24.88
C GLY A 170 -10.56 0.03 25.61
N SER A 171 -11.69 0.74 25.60
CA SER A 171 -11.80 2.03 26.32
C SER A 171 -11.71 1.87 27.84
N GLN A 172 -12.29 0.81 28.41
CA GLN A 172 -12.19 0.48 29.83
C GLN A 172 -10.76 0.12 30.25
N VAL A 173 -10.06 -0.71 29.47
CA VAL A 173 -8.66 -1.08 29.72
C VAL A 173 -7.75 0.14 29.65
N VAL A 174 -7.93 1.00 28.64
CA VAL A 174 -7.16 2.25 28.52
C VAL A 174 -7.43 3.17 29.71
N GLY A 175 -8.68 3.28 30.16
CA GLY A 175 -9.05 4.06 31.35
C GLY A 175 -8.40 3.53 32.64
N ALA A 176 -8.38 2.20 32.83
CA ALA A 176 -7.73 1.56 33.97
C ALA A 176 -6.20 1.75 33.94
N ALA A 177 -5.58 1.59 32.76
CA ALA A 177 -4.15 1.77 32.57
C ALA A 177 -3.70 3.23 32.83
N LYS A 178 -4.50 4.22 32.38
CA LYS A 178 -4.24 5.64 32.67
C LYS A 178 -4.22 5.92 34.17
N LYS A 179 -5.24 5.48 34.92
CA LYS A 179 -5.29 5.66 36.37
C LYS A 179 -4.10 5.01 37.08
N LEU A 180 -3.71 3.81 36.64
CA LEU A 180 -2.51 3.13 37.14
C LEU A 180 -1.23 3.93 36.91
N SER A 181 -1.07 4.51 35.72
CA SER A 181 0.10 5.32 35.41
C SER A 181 0.17 6.56 36.29
N GLU A 182 -0.96 7.21 36.55
CA GLU A 182 -1.08 8.36 37.44
C GLU A 182 -0.73 7.98 38.89
N ASP A 183 -1.21 6.85 39.38
CA ASP A 183 -0.92 6.35 40.73
C ASP A 183 0.56 5.97 40.89
N LEU A 184 1.18 5.37 39.87
CA LEU A 184 2.61 5.04 39.88
C LEU A 184 3.47 6.30 39.85
N LEU A 185 3.12 7.29 39.03
CA LEU A 185 3.77 8.61 38.99
C LEU A 185 3.69 9.31 40.34
N ARG A 186 2.54 9.25 41.03
CA ARG A 186 2.37 9.79 42.38
C ARG A 186 3.28 9.07 43.38
N LYS A 187 3.31 7.74 43.37
CA LYS A 187 4.17 6.94 44.24
C LYS A 187 5.66 7.20 43.99
N GLN A 188 6.07 7.39 42.73
CA GLN A 188 7.44 7.70 42.38
C GLN A 188 7.87 9.09 42.90
N LYS A 189 6.98 10.09 42.79
CA LYS A 189 7.23 11.43 43.34
C LYS A 189 7.36 11.42 44.87
N LEU A 190 6.49 10.68 45.56
CA LEU A 190 6.55 10.53 47.01
C LEU A 190 7.85 9.83 47.44
N ALA A 191 8.23 8.73 46.77
CA ALA A 191 9.48 8.02 47.06
C ALA A 191 10.72 8.88 46.80
N GLN A 192 10.71 9.71 45.74
CA GLN A 192 11.79 10.67 45.49
C GLN A 192 11.86 11.78 46.55
N GLU A 193 10.72 12.23 47.06
CA GLU A 193 10.66 13.22 48.12
C GLU A 193 11.16 12.66 49.46
N GLU A 194 10.79 11.42 49.78
CA GLU A 194 11.28 10.69 50.95
C GLU A 194 12.79 10.43 50.88
N ALA A 195 13.32 10.04 49.72
CA ALA A 195 14.76 9.87 49.51
C ALA A 195 15.53 11.20 49.69
N LYS A 196 14.97 12.33 49.21
CA LYS A 196 15.55 13.67 49.43
C LYS A 196 15.49 14.11 50.89
N ARG A 197 14.45 13.72 51.64
CA ARG A 197 14.34 13.98 53.08
C ARG A 197 15.34 13.15 53.89
N GLN A 198 15.64 11.93 53.45
CA GLN A 198 16.66 11.07 54.07
C GLN A 198 18.09 11.55 53.79
N GLN A 199 18.36 12.15 52.63
CA GLN A 199 19.67 12.75 52.30
C GLN A 199 19.95 14.10 52.96
N ARG A 200 18.94 14.72 53.61
CA ARG A 200 19.06 16.00 54.33
C ARG A 200 19.21 15.84 55.85
N LYS A 201 19.23 14.62 56.35
CA LYS A 201 19.58 14.26 57.73
C LYS A 201 20.99 13.71 57.75
#